data_AF-A0A2D9VV22-F1
#
_entry.id   AF-A0A2D9VV22-F1
#
_cell.length_a   1.000
_cell.length_b   1.000
_cell.length_c   1.000
_cell.angle_alpha   90.00
_cell.angle_beta   90.00
_cell.angle_gamma   90.00
#
_symmetry.space_group_name_H-M   'P 1'
#
loop_
_entity.id
_entity.type
_entity.pdbx_description
1 polymer ?
#
loop_
_entity_poly.entity_id
_entity_poly.type
_entity_poly.pdbx_seq_one_letter_code
_entity_poly.pdbx_strand_id
1 'polypeptide(L)'
;MPDIQPYEHLVELAIECGLDGVSWQEVDSWLRITGYELRLWEIHQIKLFSIIYHSSAQQYEGTLLPAPYRDVDQPSGMTEDARNILRNSRF
;
A
#
# COMPACT_ATOMS: atom_id res chain seq x y z
N MET A 1 18.77 3.92 -17.60
CA MET A 1 17.77 3.31 -16.70
C MET A 1 16.81 2.55 -17.61
N PRO A 2 16.56 1.25 -17.43
CA PRO A 2 15.65 0.55 -18.32
C PRO A 2 14.24 1.13 -18.15
N ASP A 3 13.49 1.26 -19.24
CA ASP A 3 12.13 1.81 -19.25
C ASP A 3 11.22 1.03 -18.29
N ILE A 4 10.75 1.70 -17.24
CA ILE A 4 9.93 1.12 -16.17
C ILE A 4 8.45 1.01 -16.60
N GLN A 5 8.10 1.57 -17.77
CA GLN A 5 6.73 1.72 -18.22
C GLN A 5 5.88 0.44 -18.41
N PRO A 6 6.40 -0.79 -18.61
CA PRO A 6 5.53 -1.95 -18.64
C PRO A 6 5.20 -2.54 -17.26
N TYR A 7 5.75 -2.04 -16.15
CA TYR A 7 5.67 -2.69 -14.83
C TYR A 7 4.72 -2.02 -13.82
N GLU A 8 4.06 -0.93 -14.18
CA GLU A 8 3.09 -0.24 -13.29
C GLU A 8 1.96 -1.18 -12.85
N HIS A 9 1.50 -2.05 -13.75
CA HIS A 9 0.49 -3.06 -13.44
C HIS A 9 0.90 -4.01 -12.31
N LEU A 10 2.20 -4.30 -12.11
CA LEU A 10 2.66 -5.15 -11.02
C LEU A 10 2.47 -4.49 -9.65
N VAL A 11 2.54 -3.17 -9.60
CA VAL A 11 2.27 -2.39 -8.39
C VAL A 11 0.77 -2.43 -8.09
N GLU A 12 -0.08 -2.27 -9.10
CA GLU A 12 -1.53 -2.41 -8.95
C GLU A 12 -1.92 -3.81 -8.46
N LEU A 13 -1.37 -4.86 -9.06
CA LEU A 13 -1.61 -6.25 -8.64
C LEU A 13 -1.10 -6.50 -7.21
N ALA A 14 0.03 -5.90 -6.82
CA ALA A 14 0.52 -5.98 -5.45
C ALA A 14 -0.40 -5.26 -4.46
N ILE A 15 -0.99 -4.12 -4.83
CA ILE A 15 -2.00 -3.42 -4.03
C ILE A 15 -3.27 -4.27 -3.88
N GLU A 16 -3.75 -4.88 -4.96
CA GLU A 16 -4.92 -5.75 -4.95
C GLU A 16 -4.71 -7.02 -4.13
N CYS A 17 -3.52 -7.62 -4.20
CA CYS A 17 -3.16 -8.79 -3.41
C CYS A 17 -2.92 -8.46 -1.92
N GLY A 18 -2.60 -7.21 -1.61
CA GLY A 18 -2.16 -6.74 -0.31
C GLY A 18 -0.68 -6.40 -0.30
N LEU A 19 -0.33 -5.24 0.26
CA LEU A 19 1.08 -4.81 0.35
C LEU A 19 1.74 -5.18 1.68
N ASP A 20 0.97 -5.49 2.72
CA ASP A 20 1.53 -5.68 4.05
C ASP A 20 1.94 -7.13 4.31
N GLY A 21 3.21 -7.45 4.05
CA GLY A 21 3.81 -8.72 4.45
C GLY A 21 3.17 -10.00 3.87
N VAL A 22 2.60 -9.93 2.67
CA VAL A 22 1.80 -11.02 2.07
C VAL A 22 2.60 -12.30 1.92
N SER A 23 2.03 -13.40 2.43
CA SER A 23 2.55 -14.77 2.37
C SER A 23 2.32 -15.41 1.01
N TRP A 24 3.06 -16.49 0.71
CA TRP A 24 2.85 -17.23 -0.55
C TRP A 24 1.46 -17.87 -0.63
N GLN A 25 0.88 -18.28 0.51
CA GLN A 25 -0.47 -18.82 0.55
C GLN A 25 -1.54 -17.77 0.23
N GLU A 26 -1.33 -16.52 0.66
CA GLU A 26 -2.24 -15.42 0.36
C GLU A 26 -2.18 -15.05 -1.12
N VAL A 27 -0.99 -15.02 -1.73
CA VAL A 27 -0.86 -14.82 -3.18
C VAL A 27 -1.56 -15.94 -3.96
N ASP A 28 -1.35 -17.22 -3.60
CA ASP A 28 -2.04 -18.34 -4.25
C ASP A 28 -3.56 -18.26 -4.08
N SER A 29 -4.03 -17.90 -2.89
CA SER A 29 -5.46 -17.72 -2.62
C SER A 29 -6.05 -16.58 -3.45
N TRP A 30 -5.35 -15.45 -3.54
CA TRP A 30 -5.75 -14.30 -4.33
C TRP A 30 -5.81 -14.62 -5.83
N LEU A 31 -4.80 -15.34 -6.37
CA LEU A 31 -4.81 -15.81 -7.76
C LEU A 31 -6.00 -16.73 -8.05
N ARG A 32 -6.34 -17.63 -7.13
CA ARG A 32 -7.50 -18.53 -7.28
C ARG A 32 -8.84 -17.79 -7.26
N ILE A 33 -8.95 -16.70 -6.49
CA ILE A 33 -10.18 -15.91 -6.37
C ILE A 33 -10.35 -14.99 -7.58
N THR A 34 -9.28 -14.32 -8.01
CA THR A 34 -9.30 -13.33 -9.08
C THR A 34 -9.23 -13.95 -10.47
N GLY A 35 -8.65 -15.15 -10.59
CA GLY A 35 -8.43 -15.81 -11.87
C GLY A 35 -7.26 -15.22 -12.68
N TYR A 36 -6.42 -14.36 -12.07
CA TYR A 36 -5.22 -13.86 -12.74
C TYR A 36 -4.24 -15.00 -13.01
N GLU A 37 -3.68 -15.01 -14.22
CA GLU A 37 -2.60 -15.92 -14.60
C GLU A 37 -1.28 -15.15 -14.63
N LEU A 38 -0.53 -15.23 -13.53
CA LEU A 38 0.77 -14.58 -13.41
C LEU A 38 1.92 -15.57 -13.64
N ARG A 39 2.98 -15.10 -14.29
CA ARG A 39 4.25 -15.82 -14.40
C ARG A 39 4.98 -15.80 -13.06
N LEU A 40 5.81 -16.82 -12.83
CA LEU A 40 6.57 -16.95 -11.59
C LEU A 40 7.38 -15.70 -11.22
N TRP A 41 7.97 -15.02 -12.21
CA TRP A 41 8.74 -13.80 -11.95
C TRP A 41 7.87 -12.62 -11.52
N GLU A 42 6.61 -12.53 -11.99
CA GLU A 42 5.64 -11.48 -11.61
C GLU A 42 5.20 -11.67 -10.16
N ILE A 43 4.91 -12.93 -9.78
CA ILE A 43 4.60 -13.33 -8.41
C ILE A 43 5.77 -12.98 -7.47
N HIS A 44 7.01 -13.21 -7.90
CA HIS A 44 8.20 -12.82 -7.13
C HIS A 44 8.30 -11.30 -6.95
N GLN A 45 7.94 -10.50 -7.95
CA GLN A 45 7.94 -9.03 -7.82
C GLN A 45 6.88 -8.55 -6.83
N ILE A 46 5.65 -9.10 -6.89
CA ILE A 46 4.58 -8.78 -5.94
C ILE A 46 5.04 -9.05 -4.49
N LYS A 47 5.67 -10.21 -4.27
CA LYS A 47 6.25 -10.58 -2.96
C LYS A 47 7.32 -9.60 -2.50
N LEU A 48 8.19 -9.18 -3.42
CA LEU A 48 9.26 -8.23 -3.13
C LEU A 48 8.72 -6.85 -2.78
N PHE A 49 7.72 -6.35 -3.52
CA PHE A 49 7.03 -5.10 -3.20
C PHE A 49 6.37 -5.15 -1.82
N SER A 50 5.73 -6.25 -1.49
CA SER A 50 5.11 -6.41 -0.17
C SER A 50 6.12 -6.37 0.97
N ILE A 51 7.29 -7.00 0.80
CA ILE A 51 8.36 -6.94 1.80
C ILE A 51 8.92 -5.52 1.95
N ILE A 52 9.16 -4.82 0.83
CA ILE A 52 9.65 -3.45 0.85
C ILE A 52 8.64 -2.55 1.57
N TYR A 53 7.37 -2.63 1.19
CA TYR A 53 6.30 -1.84 1.80
C TYR A 53 6.22 -2.12 3.31
N HIS A 54 6.17 -3.38 3.73
CA HIS A 54 6.14 -3.75 5.14
C HIS A 54 7.33 -3.20 5.92
N SER A 55 8.54 -3.33 5.36
CA SER A 55 9.75 -2.83 6.01
C SER A 55 9.77 -1.30 6.14
N SER A 56 9.26 -0.59 5.13
CA SER A 56 9.11 0.87 5.18
C SER A 56 8.01 1.27 6.15
N ALA A 57 6.86 0.60 6.13
CA ALA A 57 5.74 0.89 7.02
C ALA A 57 6.14 0.71 8.49
N GLN A 58 6.84 -0.37 8.83
CA GLN A 58 7.36 -0.62 10.18
C GLN A 58 8.30 0.49 10.68
N GLN A 59 9.05 1.15 9.80
CA GLN A 59 9.92 2.27 10.20
C GLN A 59 9.13 3.50 10.69
N TYR A 60 7.88 3.63 10.25
CA TYR A 60 7.01 4.73 10.66
C TYR A 60 5.95 4.29 11.68
N GLU A 61 5.73 2.98 11.86
CA GLU A 61 4.80 2.42 12.82
C GLU A 61 5.18 2.80 14.26
N GLY A 62 4.33 3.58 14.93
CA GLY A 62 4.58 4.09 16.29
C GLY A 62 5.47 5.34 16.36
N THR A 63 5.93 5.88 15.23
CA THR A 63 6.58 7.20 15.20
C THR A 63 5.53 8.31 15.05
N LEU A 64 5.77 9.48 15.65
CA LEU A 64 5.00 10.70 15.36
C LEU A 64 5.40 11.32 14.00
N LEU A 65 6.27 10.65 13.24
CA LEU A 65 6.68 11.12 11.93
C LEU A 65 5.47 11.04 11.00
N PRO A 66 5.26 12.07 10.16
CA PRO A 66 4.21 12.02 9.16
C PRO A 66 4.42 10.79 8.28
N ALA A 67 3.33 10.11 7.93
CA ALA A 67 3.37 9.02 6.98
C ALA A 67 4.15 9.46 5.72
N PRO A 68 4.99 8.61 5.12
CA PRO A 68 5.93 9.01 4.06
C PRO A 68 5.25 9.50 2.77
N TYR A 69 3.94 9.34 2.64
CA TYR A 69 3.09 9.83 1.55
C TYR A 69 2.33 11.13 1.89
N ARG A 70 2.55 11.72 3.08
CA ARG A 70 1.95 12.99 3.45
C ARG A 70 2.77 14.10 2.78
N ASP A 71 2.17 14.78 1.81
CA ASP A 71 2.75 15.98 1.20
C ASP A 71 3.29 16.90 2.30
N VAL A 72 4.58 17.23 2.19
CA VAL A 72 5.31 18.11 3.12
C VAL A 72 4.68 19.51 3.15
N ASP A 73 3.86 19.84 2.14
CA ASP A 73 3.21 21.13 1.94
C ASP A 73 1.72 21.18 2.34
N GLN A 74 1.17 20.16 2.99
CA GLN A 74 -0.23 20.23 3.42
C GLN A 74 -0.36 21.14 4.66
N PRO A 75 -1.00 22.32 4.56
CA PRO A 75 -1.04 23.27 5.67
C PRO A 75 -1.81 22.65 6.85
N SER A 76 -1.17 22.66 8.01
CA SER A 76 -1.59 22.08 9.29
C SER A 76 -2.88 22.67 9.90
N GLY A 77 -3.64 23.46 9.14
CA GLY A 77 -4.86 24.14 9.58
C GLY A 77 -6.15 23.32 9.48
N MET A 78 -6.16 22.15 8.83
CA MET A 78 -7.41 21.45 8.50
C MET A 78 -7.88 20.45 9.58
N THR A 79 -7.10 20.27 10.64
CA THR A 79 -7.32 19.22 11.66
C THR A 79 -8.34 19.58 12.73
N GLU A 80 -8.48 20.86 13.09
CA GLU A 80 -9.40 21.32 14.14
C GLU A 80 -10.85 21.28 13.65
N ASP A 81 -11.09 21.77 12.43
CA ASP A 81 -12.43 21.86 11.83
C ASP A 81 -12.96 20.47 11.47
N ALA A 82 -12.13 19.60 10.90
CA ALA A 82 -12.54 18.22 10.59
C ALA A 82 -12.91 17.41 11.85
N ARG A 83 -12.17 17.60 12.97
CA ARG A 83 -12.51 16.99 14.26
C ARG A 83 -13.83 17.51 14.82
N ASN A 84 -14.10 18.81 14.71
CA ASN A 84 -15.34 19.38 15.19
C ASN A 84 -16.55 18.95 14.35
N ILE A 85 -16.39 18.79 13.03
CA ILE A 85 -17.43 18.28 12.15
C ILE A 85 -17.80 16.84 12.51
N LEU A 86 -16.81 15.94 12.68
CA LEU A 86 -17.05 14.55 13.06
C LEU A 86 -17.66 14.39 14.46
N ARG A 87 -17.32 15.29 15.39
CA ARG A 87 -17.89 15.28 16.75
C ARG A 87 -19.34 15.77 16.78
N ASN A 88 -19.71 16.67 15.87
CA ASN A 88 -21.06 17.23 15.79
C ASN A 88 -21.99 16.49 14.80
N SER A 89 -21.46 15.63 13.93
CA SER A 89 -22.26 14.73 13.10
C SER A 89 -22.66 13.49 13.91
N ARG A 90 -23.58 13.66 14.86
CA ARG A 90 -24.33 12.55 15.46
C ARG A 90 -25.54 12.23 14.57
N PHE A 91 -25.60 11.00 14.07
CA PHE A 91 -26.87 10.30 13.82
C PHE A 91 -27.59 10.07 15.16
#